data_AF-A0A556C1F0-F1
#
_entry.id   AF-A0A556C1F0-F1
#
_cell.length_a   1.000
_cell.length_b   1.000
_cell.length_c   1.000
_cell.angle_alpha   90.00
_cell.angle_beta   90.00
_cell.angle_gamma   90.00
#
_symmetry.space_group_name_H-M   'P 1'
#
loop_
_entity.id
_entity.type
_entity.pdbx_description
1 polymer ?
#
loop_
_entity_poly.entity_id
_entity_poly.type
_entity_poly.pdbx_seq_one_letter_code
_entity_poly.pdbx_strand_id
1 'polypeptide(L)' 'MSKNVNLLLQIVIGIIIMIAPILITGTMYDVTKTMGDLLVAELIIRTLSLIIGLLVISKALHRYSQ' A
#
# COMPACT_ATOMS: atom_id res chain seq x y z
N MET A 1 -4.13 -9.62 -22.95
CA MET A 1 -2.94 -9.24 -22.14
C MET A 1 -2.25 -10.52 -21.68
N SER A 2 -0.92 -10.64 -21.75
CA SER A 2 -0.24 -11.87 -21.33
C SER A 2 -0.36 -12.06 -19.81
N LYS A 3 -0.39 -13.31 -19.32
CA LYS A 3 -0.45 -13.64 -17.88
C LYS A 3 0.62 -12.87 -17.09
N ASN A 4 1.83 -12.75 -17.64
CA ASN A 4 2.96 -12.05 -17.03
C ASN A 4 2.72 -10.55 -16.89
N VAL A 5 2.16 -9.91 -17.93
CA VAL A 5 1.85 -8.47 -17.90
C VAL A 5 0.76 -8.18 -16.86
N ASN A 6 -0.22 -9.06 -16.71
CA ASN A 6 -1.26 -8.91 -15.69
C ASN A 6 -0.70 -9.06 -14.26
N LEU A 7 0.21 -10.01 -14.03
CA LEU A 7 0.88 -10.16 -12.74
C LEU A 7 1.70 -8.91 -12.40
N LEU A 8 2.50 -8.42 -13.35
CA LEU A 8 3.35 -7.25 -13.17
C LEU A 8 2.50 -6.00 -12.84
N LEU A 9 1.38 -5.81 -13.54
CA LEU A 9 0.45 -4.72 -13.26
C LEU A 9 -0.12 -4.78 -11.83
N GLN A 10 -0.54 -5.97 -11.37
CA GLN A 10 -1.09 -6.12 -10.02
C GLN A 10 -0.04 -5.91 -8.92
N ILE A 11 1.22 -6.30 -9.17
CA ILE A 11 2.33 -6.00 -8.28
C ILE A 11 2.55 -4.49 -8.17
N VAL A 12 2.59 -3.79 -9.31
CA VAL A 12 2.74 -2.33 -9.36
C VAL A 12 1.59 -1.63 -8.62
N ILE A 13 0.35 -2.07 -8.83
CA ILE A 13 -0.82 -1.53 -8.12
C ILE A 13 -0.67 -1.75 -6.60
N GLY A 14 -0.27 -2.94 -6.16
CA GLY A 14 -0.04 -3.23 -4.75
C GLY A 14 1.01 -2.31 -4.12
N ILE A 15 2.11 -2.06 -4.83
CA ILE A 15 3.17 -1.14 -4.38
C ILE A 15 2.66 0.31 -4.32
N ILE A 16 1.89 0.77 -5.31
CA ILE A 16 1.29 2.11 -5.32
C ILE A 16 0.38 2.30 -4.10
N ILE A 17 -0.44 1.30 -3.76
CA ILE A 17 -1.30 1.35 -2.58
C ILE A 17 -0.47 1.53 -1.30
N MET A 18 0.66 0.82 -1.16
CA MET A 18 1.53 0.96 0.02
C MET A 18 2.16 2.35 0.14
N ILE A 19 2.53 2.96 -0.99
CA ILE A 19 3.23 4.25 -1.03
C ILE A 19 2.26 5.44 -0.99
N ALA A 20 1.00 5.25 -1.38
CA ALA A 20 0.00 6.31 -1.47
C ALA A 20 -0.15 7.15 -0.18
N PRO A 21 -0.20 6.59 1.04
CA PRO A 21 -0.29 7.40 2.26
C PRO A 21 0.92 8.32 2.46
N ILE A 22 2.12 7.88 2.04
CA ILE A 22 3.36 8.66 2.15
C ILE A 22 3.32 9.84 1.17
N LEU A 23 2.82 9.61 -0.04
CA LEU A 23 2.66 10.66 -1.06
C LEU A 23 1.60 11.69 -0.65
N ILE A 24 0.47 11.25 -0.10
CA ILE A 24 -0.65 12.13 0.28
C ILE A 24 -0.27 12.99 1.49
N THR A 25 0.40 12.42 2.48
CA THR A 25 0.78 13.15 3.70
C THR A 25 2.00 14.05 3.48
N GLY A 26 2.77 13.85 2.41
CA GLY A 26 3.92 14.69 2.05
C GLY A 26 5.11 14.61 3.01
N THR A 27 5.00 13.80 4.07
CA THR A 27 6.04 13.61 5.08
C THR A 27 6.23 12.11 5.35
N MET A 28 7.46 11.72 5.69
CA MET A 28 7.64 10.47 6.42
C MET A 28 7.00 10.63 7.81
N TYR A 29 6.53 9.52 8.40
CA TYR A 29 5.84 9.56 9.69
C TYR A 29 6.74 10.26 10.73
N ASP A 30 6.27 11.40 11.25
CA ASP A 30 7.02 12.24 12.19
C ASP A 30 6.14 12.61 13.38
N VAL A 31 6.46 12.01 14.53
CA VAL A 31 5.76 12.18 15.81
C VAL A 31 5.82 13.61 16.36
N THR A 32 6.70 14.47 15.84
CA THR A 32 6.82 15.86 16.27
C THR A 32 5.91 16.83 15.49
N LYS A 33 5.31 16.40 14.37
CA LYS A 33 4.57 17.31 13.46
C LYS A 33 3.06 17.12 13.41
N THR A 34 2.53 16.06 14.01
CA THR A 34 1.11 15.74 13.94
C THR A 34 0.46 15.80 15.31
N MET A 35 -0.65 16.54 15.39
CA MET A 35 -1.40 16.76 16.63
C MET A 35 -2.07 15.44 17.08
N GLY A 36 -1.50 14.78 18.09
CA GLY A 36 -2.11 13.69 18.88
C GLY A 36 -2.99 12.69 18.11
N ASP A 37 -4.30 12.94 18.06
CA ASP A 37 -5.26 12.06 17.39
C ASP A 37 -5.02 11.91 15.87
N LEU A 38 -4.44 12.93 15.21
CA LEU A 38 -4.05 12.82 13.79
C LEU A 38 -2.89 11.83 13.59
N LEU A 39 -1.99 11.65 14.57
CA LEU A 39 -0.91 10.65 14.49
C LEU A 39 -1.45 9.24 14.45
N VAL A 40 -2.46 8.96 15.28
CA VAL A 40 -3.07 7.63 15.37
C VAL A 40 -3.83 7.32 14.09
N ALA A 41 -4.63 8.27 13.58
CA ALA A 41 -5.33 8.11 12.31
C ALA A 41 -4.36 7.88 11.14
N GLU A 42 -3.28 8.66 11.07
CA GLU A 42 -2.25 8.51 10.04
C GLU A 42 -1.56 7.13 10.10
N LEU A 43 -1.22 6.68 11.31
CA LEU A 43 -0.61 5.37 11.52
C LEU A 43 -1.55 4.23 11.10
N ILE A 44 -2.83 4.33 11.45
CA ILE A 44 -3.86 3.36 11.05
C ILE A 44 -3.96 3.29 9.52
N ILE A 45 -4.06 4.44 8.84
CA ILE A 45 -4.16 4.48 7.37
C ILE A 45 -2.91 3.92 6.69
N ARG A 46 -1.71 4.24 7.19
CA ARG A 46 -0.45 3.66 6.68
C ARG A 46 -0.44 2.14 6.84
N THR A 47 -0.86 1.64 8.00
CA THR A 47 -0.90 0.20 8.30
C THR A 47 -1.92 -0.53 7.43
N LEU A 48 -3.13 0.01 7.29
CA LEU A 48 -4.17 -0.55 6.43
C LEU A 48 -3.73 -0.58 4.97
N SER A 49 -3.12 0.49 4.48
CA SER A 49 -2.62 0.57 3.11
C SER A 49 -1.52 -0.47 2.84
N LEU A 50 -0.64 -0.72 3.81
CA LEU A 50 0.35 -1.79 3.72
C LEU A 50 -0.32 -3.17 3.61
N ILE A 51 -1.26 -3.47 4.50
CA ILE A 51 -1.99 -4.76 4.51
C ILE A 51 -2.74 -4.97 3.19
N ILE A 52 -3.47 -3.94 2.73
CA ILE A 52 -4.23 -4.01 1.47
C ILE A 52 -3.29 -4.23 0.28
N GLY A 53 -2.18 -3.48 0.21
CA GLY A 53 -1.19 -3.67 -0.85
C GLY A 53 -0.63 -5.09 -0.88
N LEU A 54 -0.30 -5.66 0.28
CA LEU A 54 0.20 -7.05 0.38
C LEU A 54 -0.87 -8.08 -0.03
N LEU A 55 -2.12 -7.86 0.36
CA LEU A 55 -3.24 -8.75 -0.04
C LEU A 55 -3.46 -8.74 -1.55
N VAL A 56 -3.37 -7.58 -2.20
CA VAL A 56 -3.47 -7.47 -3.67
C VAL A 56 -2.35 -8.27 -4.35
N ILE A 57 -1.11 -8.12 -3.89
CA ILE A 57 0.05 -8.86 -4.43
C ILE A 57 -0.11 -10.37 -4.20
N SER A 58 -0.51 -10.77 -2.99
CA SER A 58 -0.71 -12.18 -2.64
C SER A 58 -1.77 -12.85 -3.51
N LYS A 59 -2.92 -12.19 -3.73
CA LYS A 59 -3.96 -12.69 -4.63
C LYS A 59 -3.48 -12.78 -6.09
N ALA A 60 -2.68 -11.81 -6.54
CA ALA A 60 -2.11 -11.82 -7.88
C ALA A 60 -1.20 -13.04 -8.10
N LEU A 61 -0.31 -13.30 -7.14
CA LEU A 61 0.60 -14.44 -7.16
C LEU A 61 -0.16 -15.77 -7.10
N HIS A 62 -1.15 -15.88 -6.23
CA HIS A 62 -1.97 -17.09 -6.11
C HIS A 62 -2.69 -17.40 -7.43
N ARG A 63 -3.30 -16.39 -8.07
CA ARG A 63 -3.95 -16.54 -9.38
C ARG A 63 -2.97 -16.88 -10.50
N TYR A 64 -1.75 -16.36 -10.47
CA TYR A 64 -0.74 -16.67 -11.47
C TYR A 64 -0.19 -18.10 -11.33
N SER A 65 -0.15 -18.62 -10.10
CA SER A 65 0.26 -20.00 -9.81
C SER A 65 -0.76 -21.06 -10.27
N GLN A 66 -1.99 -20.66 -10.62
CA GLN A 66 -3.01 -21.52 -11.23
C GLN A 66 -2.99 -21.46 -12.77
#